data_AF-A0A9Q4IWB2-F1
#
_entry.id   AF-A0A9Q4IWB2-F1
#
_cell.length_a   1.000
_cell.length_b   1.000
_cell.length_c   1.000
_cell.angle_alpha   90.00
_cell.angle_beta   90.00
_cell.angle_gamma   90.00
#
_symmetry.space_group_name_H-M   'P 1'
#
loop_
_entity.id
_entity.type
_entity.pdbx_description
1 polymer ?
#
loop_
_entity_poly.entity_id
_entity_poly.type
_entity_poly.pdbx_seq_one_letter_code
_entity_poly.pdbx_strand_id
1 'polypeptide(L)' 'MKYFTIKELSHSDTAVARGIDNTPTGEVVHNLTELVENVLDPLREKYGKPIRVSSGYRSAVL' A
#
# COMPACT_ATOMS: atom_id res chain seq x y z
N MET A 1 -7.41 -9.54 0.83
CA MET A 1 -6.02 -9.17 1.25
C MET A 1 -5.49 -10.12 2.33
N LYS A 2 -4.51 -10.96 1.99
CA LYS A 2 -3.97 -12.01 2.87
C LYS A 2 -2.67 -11.60 3.56
N TYR A 3 -1.80 -10.87 2.85
CA TYR A 3 -0.43 -10.61 3.31
C TYR A 3 -0.05 -9.14 3.50
N PHE A 4 -0.88 -8.23 3.00
CA PHE A 4 -0.66 -6.79 3.02
C PHE A 4 -1.84 -6.09 3.69
N THR A 5 -1.64 -4.83 4.10
CA THR A 5 -2.71 -3.98 4.65
C THR A 5 -2.75 -2.63 3.92
N ILE A 6 -3.91 -1.98 3.87
CA ILE A 6 -4.02 -0.62 3.30
C ILE A 6 -3.11 0.35 4.05
N LYS A 7 -3.00 0.21 5.38
CA LYS A 7 -2.10 1.03 6.21
C LYS A 7 -0.63 0.90 5.79
N GLU A 8 -0.17 -0.32 5.52
CA GLU A 8 1.19 -0.55 4.99
C GLU A 8 1.36 0.09 3.61
N LEU A 9 0.37 -0.07 2.74
CA LEU A 9 0.39 0.49 1.39
C LEU A 9 0.25 2.01 1.36
N SER A 10 -0.32 2.63 2.39
CA SER A 10 -0.45 4.09 2.50
C SER A 10 0.57 4.71 3.46
N HIS A 11 1.49 3.94 4.03
CA HIS A 11 2.51 4.47 4.93
C HIS A 11 3.56 5.29 4.15
N SER A 12 4.02 6.38 4.74
CA SER A 12 5.09 7.22 4.20
C SER A 12 5.82 7.93 5.34
N ASP A 13 7.09 7.57 5.56
CA ASP A 13 7.94 8.23 6.56
C ASP A 13 8.08 9.73 6.29
N THR A 14 8.14 10.12 5.00
CA THR A 14 8.17 11.53 4.59
C THR A 14 6.89 12.26 4.95
N ALA A 15 5.72 11.63 4.81
CA ALA A 15 4.44 12.24 5.17
C ALA A 15 4.35 12.44 6.69
N VAL A 16 4.76 11.43 7.47
CA VAL A 16 4.83 11.52 8.94
C VAL A 16 5.78 12.63 9.37
N ALA A 17 6.99 12.68 8.81
CA ALA A 17 7.99 13.69 9.15
C ALA A 17 7.56 15.12 8.81
N ARG A 18 6.73 15.29 7.77
CA ARG A 18 6.23 16.59 7.30
C ARG A 18 4.82 16.94 7.80
N GLY A 19 4.17 16.06 8.58
CA GLY A 19 2.79 16.24 9.00
C GLY A 19 1.78 16.28 7.84
N ILE A 20 2.09 15.63 6.72
CA ILE A 20 1.22 15.56 5.53
C ILE A 20 0.22 14.42 5.72
N ASP A 21 -1.06 14.69 5.44
CA ASP A 21 -2.08 13.65 5.38
C ASP A 21 -1.88 12.80 4.11
N ASN A 22 -1.57 11.52 4.32
CA ASN A 22 -1.41 10.51 3.26
C ASN A 22 -2.55 9.48 3.29
N THR A 23 -3.73 9.85 3.80
CA THR A 23 -4.90 8.98 3.84
C THR A 23 -5.47 8.79 2.43
N PRO A 24 -5.60 7.54 1.94
CA PRO A 24 -6.20 7.27 0.64
C PRO A 24 -7.72 7.51 0.66
N THR A 25 -8.29 7.95 -0.45
CA THR A 25 -9.74 8.01 -0.65
C THR A 25 -10.33 6.60 -0.82
N GLY A 26 -11.66 6.46 -0.72
CA GLY A 26 -12.32 5.16 -0.92
C GLY A 26 -12.02 4.51 -2.27
N GLU A 27 -11.94 5.30 -3.34
CA GLU A 27 -11.54 4.84 -4.67
C GLU A 27 -10.10 4.31 -4.70
N VAL A 28 -9.17 5.03 -4.08
CA VAL A 28 -7.77 4.59 -3.98
C VAL A 28 -7.67 3.32 -3.15
N VAL A 29 -8.44 3.19 -2.05
CA VAL A 29 -8.49 1.97 -1.25
C VAL A 29 -8.98 0.78 -2.08
N HIS A 30 -10.01 0.97 -2.92
CA HIS A 30 -10.48 -0.06 -3.84
C HIS A 30 -9.39 -0.49 -4.81
N ASN A 31 -8.72 0.45 -5.46
CA ASN A 31 -7.64 0.16 -6.42
C ASN A 31 -6.44 -0.54 -5.75
N LEU A 32 -6.06 -0.14 -4.54
CA LEU A 32 -5.02 -0.82 -3.76
C LEU A 32 -5.43 -2.23 -3.37
N THR A 33 -6.72 -2.46 -3.08
CA THR A 33 -7.25 -3.79 -2.79
C THR A 33 -7.13 -4.68 -4.01
N GLU A 34 -7.54 -4.21 -5.19
CA GLU A 34 -7.38 -4.95 -6.44
C GLU A 34 -5.91 -5.26 -6.76
N LEU A 35 -5.01 -4.31 -6.55
CA LEU A 35 -3.57 -4.53 -6.71
C LEU A 35 -3.07 -5.66 -5.79
N VAL A 36 -3.51 -5.68 -4.54
CA VAL A 36 -3.10 -6.71 -3.59
C VAL A 36 -3.63 -8.07 -4.01
N GLU A 37 -4.93 -8.16 -4.28
CA GLU A 37 -5.60 -9.45 -4.50
C GLU A 37 -5.20 -10.07 -5.83
N ASN A 38 -5.01 -9.26 -6.87
CA ASN A 38 -4.70 -9.75 -8.21
C ASN A 38 -3.20 -9.86 -8.50
N VAL A 39 -2.35 -9.15 -7.75
CA VAL A 39 -0.91 -9.08 -8.04
C VAL A 39 -0.05 -9.45 -6.83
N LEU A 40 -0.14 -8.71 -5.73
CA LEU A 40 0.85 -8.83 -4.64
C LEU A 40 0.68 -10.11 -3.81
N ASP A 41 -0.55 -10.51 -3.49
CA ASP A 41 -0.82 -11.76 -2.78
C ASP A 41 -0.36 -12.96 -3.63
N PRO A 42 -0.77 -13.13 -4.92
CA PRO A 42 -0.28 -14.19 -5.79
C PRO A 42 1.25 -14.17 -5.98
N LEU A 43 1.84 -12.98 -6.12
CA LEU A 43 3.28 -12.83 -6.26
C LEU A 43 4.01 -13.30 -5.01
N ARG A 44 3.54 -12.94 -3.81
CA ARG A 44 4.14 -13.38 -2.55
C ARG A 44 4.03 -14.89 -2.37
N GLU A 45 2.91 -15.50 -2.75
CA GLU A 45 2.76 -16.97 -2.72
C GLU A 45 3.74 -17.66 -3.66
N LYS A 46 3.88 -17.17 -4.89
CA LYS A 46 4.83 -17.73 -5.87
C LYS A 46 6.29 -17.48 -5.49
N TYR A 47 6.59 -16.32 -4.90
CA TYR A 47 7.93 -15.95 -4.47
C TYR A 47 8.37 -16.71 -3.21
N GLY A 48 7.42 -17.13 -2.36
CA GLY A 48 7.68 -17.94 -1.17
C GLY A 48 8.37 -17.19 -0.02
N LYS A 49 8.53 -15.86 -0.12
CA LYS A 49 9.14 -15.01 0.90
C LYS A 49 8.35 -13.72 1.07
N PRO A 50 8.42 -13.05 2.25
CA PRO A 50 7.80 -11.74 2.44
C PRO A 50 8.29 -10.72 1.41
N ILE A 51 7.37 -9.89 0.92
CA ILE A 51 7.65 -8.75 0.06
C ILE A 51 7.38 -7.50 0.89
N ARG A 52 8.37 -6.61 1.01
CA ARG A 52 8.22 -5.34 1.72
C ARG A 52 7.77 -4.26 0.74
N VAL A 53 6.63 -3.64 0.99
CA VAL A 53 6.20 -2.45 0.25
C VAL A 53 6.57 -1.21 1.06
N SER A 54 7.37 -0.31 0.48
CA SER A 54 7.73 0.94 1.15
C SER A 54 6.60 1.97 1.10
N SER A 55 5.77 1.94 0.05
CA SER A 55 4.55 2.72 -0.14
C SER A 55 3.89 2.29 -1.45
N GLY A 56 2.58 2.07 -1.43
CA GLY A 56 1.72 1.85 -2.61
C GLY A 56 0.91 3.09 -3.02
N TYR A 57 0.69 4.04 -2.11
CA TYR A 57 -0.02 5.31 -2.36
C TYR A 57 0.72 6.52 -1.79
N ARG A 58 0.70 7.60 -2.57
CA ARG A 58 1.16 8.94 -2.19
C ARG A 58 0.12 9.97 -2.59
N SER A 59 -0.28 10.81 -1.64
CA SER A 59 -1.16 11.95 -1.91
C SER A 59 -0.44 12.98 -2.78
N ALA A 60 -1.21 13.84 -3.47
CA ALA A 60 -0.64 14.78 -4.44
C ALA A 60 0.33 15.81 -3.83
N VAL A 61 0.29 16.01 -2.50
CA VAL A 61 1.14 16.96 -1.78
C VAL A 61 2.49 16.35 -1.38
N LEU A 62 2.63 15.02 -1.47
CA LEU A 62 3.81 14.26 -1.06
C LEU A 62 4.79 14.01 -2.21
#